data_AF-A0A285N7E3-F1
#
_entry.id   AF-A0A285N7E3-F1
#
_cell.length_a   1.000
_cell.length_b   1.000
_cell.length_c   1.000
_cell.angle_alpha   90.00
_cell.angle_beta   90.00
_cell.angle_gamma   90.00
#
_symmetry.space_group_name_H-M   'P 1'
#
loop_
_entity.id
_entity.type
_entity.pdbx_description
1 polymer ?
#
loop_
_entity_poly.entity_id
_entity_poly.type
_entity_poly.pdbx_seq_one_letter_code
_entity_poly.pdbx_strand_id
1 'polypeptide(L)'
;MGSVVGVYHRGTMTGHPAADRSREQTECRTGENGESRPRRDAEVGRRGFLTAGATAGGALWSGAAAAQTDGNQTGGNETGQNETGDNASGGNQTGGAEGGGTETVELVDYAYEPGTDQPLQITPGTTVQFVWITDNHNINVDDQPDEAAWEGYVDIENAGFEYEFTFDTEGTYEFHCDPHQQLGMEGTITVGAMEEGGGDTGPVMPGGALALGVATMAALLAVTFLAYFLLKYGGEYEDEP
;
A
#
# COMPACT_ATOMS: atom_id res chain seq x y z
N MET A 1 -70.67 12.35 -45.11
CA MET A 1 -71.48 12.51 -43.89
C MET A 1 -70.59 12.17 -42.70
N GLY A 2 -70.11 13.04 -41.83
CA GLY A 2 -70.17 14.49 -41.71
C GLY A 2 -68.81 14.98 -41.16
N SER A 3 -68.46 16.20 -41.55
CA SER A 3 -67.26 16.93 -41.14
C SER A 3 -67.67 17.93 -40.05
N VAL A 4 -66.95 17.99 -38.93
CA VAL A 4 -66.85 19.22 -38.11
C VAL A 4 -65.45 19.34 -37.52
N VAL A 5 -64.83 20.47 -37.87
CA VAL A 5 -63.53 21.00 -37.48
C VAL A 5 -63.70 21.85 -36.21
N GLY A 6 -62.79 21.74 -35.24
CA GLY A 6 -62.65 22.66 -34.10
C GLY A 6 -61.17 22.86 -33.80
N VAL A 7 -60.51 23.81 -34.46
CA VAL A 7 -60.22 25.19 -34.03
C VAL A 7 -59.22 25.26 -32.86
N TYR A 8 -58.03 25.73 -33.24
CA TYR A 8 -56.88 26.08 -32.42
C TYR A 8 -57.16 27.29 -31.52
N HIS A 9 -56.62 27.28 -30.29
CA HIS A 9 -56.34 28.51 -29.55
C HIS A 9 -54.84 28.58 -29.22
N ARG A 10 -54.13 29.41 -29.99
CA ARG A 10 -52.87 30.04 -29.58
C ARG A 10 -53.22 31.35 -28.88
N GLY A 11 -52.83 31.49 -27.61
CA GLY A 11 -52.89 32.73 -26.85
C GLY A 11 -51.49 33.27 -26.65
N THR A 12 -51.15 34.29 -27.41
CA THR A 12 -49.96 35.13 -27.30
C THR A 12 -50.14 36.16 -26.17
N MET A 13 -49.16 36.28 -25.27
CA MET A 13 -48.92 37.53 -24.52
C MET A 13 -47.50 38.02 -24.79
N THR A 14 -47.40 38.95 -25.73
CA THR A 14 -46.56 40.17 -25.68
C THR A 14 -46.73 40.88 -24.33
N GLY A 15 -45.78 41.56 -23.69
CA GLY A 15 -44.39 41.91 -23.97
C GLY A 15 -43.95 43.08 -23.04
N HIS A 16 -42.62 43.22 -22.87
CA HIS A 16 -41.85 44.42 -22.44
C HIS A 16 -41.87 44.91 -20.97
N PRO A 17 -40.82 45.61 -20.47
CA PRO A 17 -39.55 46.01 -21.13
C PRO A 17 -38.25 45.71 -20.34
N ALA A 18 -37.16 46.04 -21.04
CA ALA A 18 -35.76 46.07 -20.68
C ALA A 18 -35.37 46.82 -19.38
N ALA A 19 -34.33 46.30 -18.72
CA ALA A 19 -33.25 47.07 -18.08
C ALA A 19 -31.98 46.23 -18.28
N ASP A 20 -31.21 46.46 -19.35
CA ASP A 20 -30.04 47.36 -19.35
C ASP A 20 -29.31 47.40 -18.01
N ARG A 21 -28.30 46.55 -17.86
CA ARG A 21 -27.11 46.88 -17.07
C ARG A 21 -25.90 46.81 -17.99
N SER A 22 -25.80 47.84 -18.82
CA SER A 22 -24.54 48.35 -19.32
C SER A 22 -23.55 48.58 -18.18
N ARG A 23 -22.33 48.07 -18.37
CA ARG A 23 -21.05 48.67 -17.99
C ARG A 23 -20.89 49.23 -16.57
N GLU A 24 -20.18 48.47 -15.75
CA GLU A 24 -19.14 49.02 -14.88
C GLU A 24 -17.83 48.28 -15.20
N GLN A 25 -17.10 48.83 -16.18
CA GLN A 25 -15.64 48.81 -16.11
C GLN A 25 -15.26 49.82 -15.04
N THR A 26 -14.53 49.39 -14.01
CA THR A 26 -13.43 50.05 -13.24
C THR A 26 -13.34 49.11 -12.02
N GLU A 27 -12.31 48.32 -11.76
CA GLU A 27 -10.95 48.73 -11.47
C GLU A 27 -10.03 47.50 -11.65
N CYS A 28 -9.23 47.50 -12.73
CA CYS A 28 -7.89 46.93 -12.65
C CYS A 28 -7.18 47.71 -11.54
N ARG A 29 -6.76 47.03 -10.47
CA ARG A 29 -5.97 47.65 -9.40
C ARG A 29 -4.59 48.03 -9.96
N THR A 30 -4.52 49.20 -10.54
CA THR A 30 -3.28 49.95 -10.76
C THR A 30 -2.71 50.28 -9.39
N GLY A 31 -1.76 49.47 -8.94
CA GLY A 31 -0.78 49.86 -7.94
C GLY A 31 0.41 50.47 -8.65
N GLU A 32 0.31 51.76 -8.97
CA GLU A 32 1.48 52.59 -9.23
C GLU A 32 2.35 52.59 -7.97
N ASN A 33 3.50 51.92 -8.04
CA ASN A 33 4.70 52.30 -7.31
C ASN A 33 5.89 51.91 -8.19
N GLY A 34 6.22 52.83 -9.09
CA GLY A 34 7.47 52.79 -9.82
C GLY A 34 8.63 52.89 -8.85
N GLU A 35 9.36 51.80 -8.69
CA GLU A 35 10.74 51.86 -8.20
C GLU A 35 11.56 50.79 -8.92
N SER A 36 12.20 51.22 -10.01
CA SER A 36 13.23 50.48 -10.72
C SER A 36 14.43 50.22 -9.82
N ARG A 37 14.78 48.95 -9.59
CA ARG A 37 16.07 48.55 -8.99
C ARG A 37 16.75 47.42 -9.77
N PRO A 38 18.09 47.47 -9.90
CA PRO A 38 18.85 46.68 -10.86
C PRO A 38 19.12 45.24 -10.39
N ARG A 39 19.42 44.41 -11.39
CA ARG A 39 19.90 43.02 -11.37
C ARG A 39 20.79 42.69 -10.17
N ARG A 40 20.55 41.54 -9.55
CA ARG A 40 21.60 40.71 -8.94
C ARG A 40 21.27 39.24 -9.17
N ASP A 41 22.14 38.63 -9.95
CA ASP A 41 22.33 37.19 -10.06
C ASP A 41 22.55 36.58 -8.66
N ALA A 42 21.95 35.42 -8.42
CA ALA A 42 22.34 34.53 -7.32
C ALA A 42 22.08 33.09 -7.74
N GLU A 43 22.85 32.65 -8.73
CA GLU A 43 23.32 31.27 -8.78
C GLU A 43 24.12 30.99 -7.49
N VAL A 44 23.63 30.12 -6.61
CA VAL A 44 24.44 29.55 -5.54
C VAL A 44 24.28 28.04 -5.58
N GLY A 45 25.18 27.42 -6.34
CA GLY A 45 25.36 25.98 -6.37
C GLY A 45 25.82 25.47 -5.01
N ARG A 46 25.15 24.43 -4.51
CA ARG A 46 25.65 23.63 -3.39
C ARG A 46 26.64 22.61 -3.92
N ARG A 47 27.82 23.09 -4.33
CA ARG A 47 28.96 22.25 -4.72
C ARG A 47 30.16 22.61 -3.86
N GLY A 48 30.50 21.65 -2.99
CA GLY A 48 31.87 21.40 -2.53
C GLY A 48 32.47 22.39 -1.55
N PHE A 49 32.56 21.97 -0.29
CA PHE A 49 33.71 22.34 0.52
C PHE A 49 34.15 21.13 1.36
N LEU A 50 35.17 20.44 0.86
CA LEU A 50 36.03 19.57 1.66
C LEU A 50 37.05 20.46 2.36
N THR A 51 37.24 20.32 3.67
CA THR A 51 38.59 20.45 4.24
C THR A 51 38.73 19.60 5.49
N ALA A 52 39.80 18.81 5.46
CA ALA A 52 40.30 17.94 6.50
C ALA A 52 41.02 18.72 7.61
N GLY A 53 41.10 18.10 8.80
CA GLY A 53 41.99 18.51 9.89
C GLY A 53 42.25 17.34 10.85
N ALA A 54 43.43 16.74 10.72
CA ALA A 54 44.03 15.73 11.61
C ALA A 54 44.13 16.24 13.07
N THR A 55 44.09 15.40 14.11
CA THR A 55 45.19 14.63 14.75
C THR A 55 44.59 13.85 15.94
N ALA A 56 45.07 12.73 16.51
CA ALA A 56 46.13 11.77 16.25
C ALA A 56 45.95 10.59 17.26
N GLY A 57 46.42 9.40 16.90
CA GLY A 57 46.60 8.22 17.77
C GLY A 57 45.66 7.08 17.41
N GLY A 58 46.09 5.94 16.88
CA GLY A 58 47.41 5.38 16.63
C GLY A 58 47.29 3.86 16.78
N ALA A 59 47.25 3.11 15.68
CA ALA A 59 47.60 1.69 15.64
C ALA A 59 47.79 1.24 14.20
N LEU A 60 48.94 0.62 13.98
CA LEU A 60 49.55 0.17 12.73
C LEU A 60 48.73 -0.95 12.06
N TRP A 61 48.62 -0.98 10.73
CA TRP A 61 48.76 -2.20 9.93
C TRP A 61 49.15 -1.85 8.49
N SER A 62 50.17 -2.54 7.99
CA SER A 62 50.79 -2.38 6.68
C SER A 62 49.84 -2.77 5.55
N GLY A 63 49.89 -2.02 4.44
CA GLY A 63 49.15 -2.32 3.23
C GLY A 63 49.72 -3.51 2.43
N ALA A 64 48.82 -4.26 1.82
CA ALA A 64 49.07 -5.00 0.59
C ALA A 64 47.79 -4.92 -0.25
N ALA A 65 47.90 -4.32 -1.43
CA ALA A 65 46.89 -4.35 -2.46
C ALA A 65 46.92 -5.72 -3.16
N ALA A 66 45.77 -6.36 -3.31
CA ALA A 66 45.52 -7.43 -4.28
C ALA A 66 44.03 -7.34 -4.64
N ALA A 67 43.71 -6.75 -5.80
CA ALA A 67 43.54 -7.46 -7.06
C ALA A 67 42.21 -8.24 -7.11
N GLN A 68 41.27 -7.57 -7.79
CA GLN A 68 40.08 -8.10 -8.42
C GLN A 68 40.36 -9.45 -9.10
N THR A 69 39.54 -10.46 -8.82
CA THR A 69 39.54 -11.71 -9.58
C THR A 69 38.10 -11.97 -10.03
N ASP A 70 37.84 -11.75 -11.31
CA ASP A 70 36.74 -12.37 -12.03
C ASP A 70 36.99 -13.87 -12.12
N GLY A 71 36.02 -14.66 -11.68
CA GLY A 71 36.10 -16.12 -11.64
C GLY A 71 34.76 -16.75 -12.00
N ASN A 72 34.56 -16.94 -13.30
CA ASN A 72 33.55 -17.83 -13.88
C ASN A 72 33.78 -19.29 -13.42
N GLN A 73 32.74 -19.93 -12.87
CA GLN A 73 32.51 -21.36 -13.04
C GLN A 73 31.01 -21.68 -13.03
N THR A 74 30.52 -22.07 -14.20
CA THR A 74 29.38 -22.96 -14.43
C THR A 74 29.54 -24.26 -13.64
N GLY A 75 28.46 -24.71 -13.01
CA GLY A 75 28.34 -26.05 -12.46
C GLY A 75 26.89 -26.47 -12.43
N GLY A 76 26.43 -27.12 -13.51
CA GLY A 76 25.14 -27.79 -13.54
C GLY A 76 25.12 -29.01 -12.64
N ASN A 77 23.96 -29.29 -12.05
CA ASN A 77 23.59 -30.64 -11.68
C ASN A 77 22.13 -30.86 -12.05
N GLU A 78 21.93 -31.82 -12.94
CA GLU A 78 20.65 -32.34 -13.35
C GLU A 78 19.95 -33.05 -12.20
N THR A 79 18.61 -32.96 -12.16
CA THR A 79 17.75 -34.12 -11.91
C THR A 79 16.34 -33.78 -12.37
N GLY A 80 15.82 -34.55 -13.31
CA GLY A 80 14.44 -34.45 -13.74
C GLY A 80 13.47 -34.95 -12.68
N GLN A 81 12.25 -34.41 -12.72
CA GLN A 81 11.02 -35.11 -12.36
C GLN A 81 9.86 -34.33 -13.00
N ASN A 82 9.26 -34.94 -14.01
CA ASN A 82 7.96 -34.56 -14.54
C ASN A 82 6.93 -35.27 -13.67
N GLU A 83 6.28 -34.55 -12.75
CA GLU A 83 4.99 -34.97 -12.19
C GLU A 83 4.06 -33.77 -12.00
N THR A 84 2.81 -34.03 -12.34
CA THR A 84 1.65 -33.16 -12.45
C THR A 84 1.13 -32.71 -11.09
N GLY A 85 0.75 -31.44 -10.99
CA GLY A 85 -0.39 -30.98 -10.21
C GLY A 85 -0.07 -30.43 -8.82
N ASP A 86 0.13 -29.11 -8.74
CA ASP A 86 0.04 -28.35 -7.50
C ASP A 86 -0.76 -27.06 -7.77
N ASN A 87 -2.01 -27.02 -7.29
CA ASN A 87 -2.69 -25.76 -7.03
C ASN A 87 -2.34 -25.36 -5.60
N ALA A 88 -1.15 -24.81 -5.41
CA ALA A 88 -0.72 -24.22 -4.16
C ALA A 88 -1.06 -22.73 -4.20
N SER A 89 -2.23 -22.40 -3.67
CA SER A 89 -2.54 -21.04 -3.20
C SER A 89 -1.46 -20.64 -2.19
N GLY A 90 -0.70 -19.62 -2.55
CA GLY A 90 0.51 -19.20 -1.85
C GLY A 90 1.03 -17.91 -2.47
N GLY A 91 0.17 -16.90 -2.54
CA GLY A 91 0.44 -15.61 -3.17
C GLY A 91 0.78 -14.50 -2.18
N ASN A 92 1.74 -14.69 -1.27
CA ASN A 92 2.49 -13.51 -0.78
C ASN A 92 3.70 -13.35 -1.71
N GLN A 93 3.44 -12.79 -2.90
CA GLN A 93 4.51 -12.41 -3.81
C GLN A 93 4.86 -10.95 -3.53
N THR A 94 5.92 -10.78 -2.73
CA THR A 94 6.71 -9.55 -2.67
C THR A 94 7.42 -9.39 -4.01
N GLY A 95 6.99 -8.41 -4.80
CA GLY A 95 7.47 -8.13 -6.14
C GLY A 95 7.16 -6.70 -6.56
N GLY A 96 8.16 -5.84 -6.40
CA GLY A 96 8.13 -4.40 -6.72
C GLY A 96 7.27 -3.96 -7.91
N ALA A 97 6.28 -3.13 -7.58
CA ALA A 97 5.69 -2.02 -8.33
C ALA A 97 5.86 -2.04 -9.88
N GLU A 98 5.09 -2.89 -10.54
CA GLU A 98 4.41 -2.54 -11.80
C GLU A 98 2.94 -2.96 -11.60
N GLY A 99 2.03 -1.98 -11.45
CA GLY A 99 0.60 -2.24 -11.22
C GLY A 99 -0.02 -3.04 -12.37
N GLY A 100 -0.87 -4.03 -12.04
CA GLY A 100 -1.50 -4.88 -13.06
C GLY A 100 -1.66 -6.37 -12.72
N GLY A 101 -1.81 -6.73 -11.43
CA GLY A 101 -2.08 -8.11 -11.02
C GLY A 101 -3.56 -8.50 -11.13
N THR A 102 -3.85 -9.78 -10.89
CA THR A 102 -5.21 -10.26 -10.61
C THR A 102 -5.27 -10.69 -9.14
N GLU A 103 -6.27 -10.19 -8.42
CA GLU A 103 -6.61 -10.63 -7.06
C GLU A 103 -8.01 -11.25 -7.07
N THR A 104 -8.27 -12.17 -6.15
CA THR A 104 -9.58 -12.82 -6.01
C THR A 104 -10.25 -12.39 -4.72
N VAL A 105 -11.54 -12.06 -4.80
CA VAL A 105 -12.43 -11.85 -3.66
C VAL A 105 -13.52 -12.91 -3.72
N GLU A 106 -13.58 -13.76 -2.70
CA GLU A 106 -14.61 -14.77 -2.56
C GLU A 106 -15.83 -14.20 -1.82
N LEU A 107 -17.03 -14.43 -2.35
CA LEU A 107 -18.30 -14.12 -1.69
C LEU A 107 -18.81 -15.41 -1.04
N VAL A 108 -18.54 -15.54 0.25
CA VAL A 108 -18.79 -16.75 1.04
C VAL A 108 -19.58 -16.42 2.30
N ASP A 109 -20.64 -17.19 2.54
CA ASP A 109 -21.56 -17.05 3.67
C ASP A 109 -22.16 -15.64 3.84
N TYR A 110 -21.52 -14.76 4.61
CA TYR A 110 -21.95 -13.36 4.82
C TYR A 110 -20.76 -12.39 4.74
N ALA A 111 -19.72 -12.73 3.98
CA ALA A 111 -18.48 -11.97 3.91
C ALA A 111 -17.90 -11.91 2.49
N TYR A 112 -17.14 -10.83 2.25
CA TYR A 112 -16.18 -10.71 1.16
C TYR A 112 -14.79 -11.09 1.69
N GLU A 113 -14.15 -12.10 1.09
CA GLU A 113 -12.87 -12.62 1.55
C GLU A 113 -11.79 -12.55 0.45
N PRO A 114 -10.78 -11.66 0.57
CA PRO A 114 -10.69 -10.53 1.52
C PRO A 114 -11.70 -9.42 1.20
N GLY A 115 -11.92 -8.51 2.16
CA GLY A 115 -12.80 -7.34 1.99
C GLY A 115 -13.57 -6.96 3.25
N THR A 116 -14.20 -7.92 3.92
CA THR A 116 -15.03 -7.68 5.12
C THR A 116 -14.20 -7.62 6.39
N ASP A 117 -13.58 -8.74 6.79
CA ASP A 117 -12.80 -8.78 8.03
C ASP A 117 -11.46 -8.06 7.89
N GLN A 118 -10.86 -8.13 6.70
CA GLN A 118 -9.61 -7.48 6.36
C GLN A 118 -9.78 -6.79 5.00
N PRO A 119 -9.61 -5.47 4.91
CA PRO A 119 -9.69 -4.76 3.64
C PRO A 119 -8.70 -5.33 2.61
N LEU A 120 -9.14 -5.42 1.36
CA LEU A 120 -8.25 -5.79 0.26
C LEU A 120 -7.42 -4.56 -0.14
N GLN A 121 -6.10 -4.65 0.01
CA GLN A 121 -5.17 -3.63 -0.46
C GLN A 121 -4.67 -4.02 -1.85
N ILE A 122 -4.76 -3.13 -2.83
CA ILE A 122 -4.29 -3.35 -4.20
C ILE A 122 -3.59 -2.12 -4.77
N THR A 123 -2.75 -2.31 -5.78
CA THR A 123 -2.20 -1.20 -6.57
C THR A 123 -3.15 -0.78 -7.69
N PRO A 124 -3.08 0.48 -8.17
CA PRO A 124 -3.77 0.88 -9.40
C PRO A 124 -3.50 -0.06 -10.57
N GLY A 125 -4.55 -0.38 -11.33
CA GLY A 125 -4.52 -1.30 -12.47
C GLY A 125 -4.71 -2.77 -12.11
N THR A 126 -4.88 -3.11 -10.83
CA THR A 126 -5.20 -4.48 -10.41
C THR A 126 -6.64 -4.85 -10.82
N THR A 127 -6.80 -6.02 -11.42
CA THR A 127 -8.11 -6.62 -11.70
C THR A 127 -8.52 -7.48 -10.51
N VAL A 128 -9.67 -7.19 -9.92
CA VAL A 128 -10.26 -8.04 -8.89
C VAL A 128 -11.31 -8.94 -9.53
N GLN A 129 -11.16 -10.24 -9.33
CA GLN A 129 -12.14 -11.26 -9.66
C GLN A 129 -12.98 -11.59 -8.43
N PHE A 130 -14.26 -11.23 -8.48
CA PHE A 130 -15.25 -11.60 -7.49
C PHE A 130 -15.85 -12.96 -7.84
N VAL A 131 -15.79 -13.91 -6.92
CA VAL A 131 -16.26 -15.30 -7.12
C VAL A 131 -17.33 -15.63 -6.09
N TRP A 132 -18.53 -15.99 -6.57
CA TRP A 132 -19.62 -16.41 -5.70
C TRP A 132 -19.40 -17.86 -5.28
N ILE A 133 -18.98 -18.06 -4.03
CA ILE A 133 -18.80 -19.40 -3.45
C ILE A 133 -20.12 -19.92 -2.89
N THR A 134 -20.97 -19.02 -2.41
CA THR A 134 -22.30 -19.33 -1.85
C THR A 134 -23.40 -18.52 -2.55
N ASP A 135 -24.65 -18.93 -2.32
CA ASP A 135 -25.80 -18.35 -3.00
C ASP A 135 -26.20 -16.98 -2.43
N ASN A 136 -26.97 -16.22 -3.21
CA ASN A 136 -27.71 -15.03 -2.79
C ASN A 136 -26.84 -13.82 -2.40
N HIS A 137 -25.84 -13.48 -3.23
CA HIS A 137 -24.99 -12.30 -3.01
C HIS A 137 -25.02 -11.30 -4.15
N ASN A 138 -24.71 -10.04 -3.83
CA ASN A 138 -24.39 -8.98 -4.78
C ASN A 138 -23.32 -8.05 -4.24
N ILE A 139 -23.01 -7.00 -5.00
CA ILE A 139 -22.02 -5.96 -4.68
C ILE A 139 -22.66 -4.60 -4.98
N ASN A 140 -23.15 -3.91 -3.95
CA ASN A 140 -23.73 -2.58 -4.04
C ASN A 140 -22.73 -1.55 -3.50
N VAL A 141 -22.38 -0.54 -4.31
CA VAL A 141 -21.34 0.43 -3.97
C VAL A 141 -21.89 1.52 -3.03
N ASP A 142 -21.22 1.74 -1.90
CA ASP A 142 -21.58 2.76 -0.90
C ASP A 142 -20.78 4.06 -1.09
N ASP A 143 -19.46 3.94 -1.22
CA ASP A 143 -18.54 5.06 -1.40
C ASP A 143 -17.38 4.65 -2.32
N GLN A 144 -16.92 5.59 -3.15
CA GLN A 144 -15.77 5.41 -4.02
C GLN A 144 -15.18 6.77 -4.43
N PRO A 145 -13.95 6.82 -4.95
CA PRO A 145 -13.37 8.07 -5.47
C PRO A 145 -14.24 8.71 -6.56
N ASP A 146 -14.29 10.06 -6.59
CA ASP A 146 -15.14 10.81 -7.53
C ASP A 146 -14.83 10.48 -9.01
N GLU A 147 -13.58 10.15 -9.33
CA GLU A 147 -13.14 9.79 -10.68
C GLU A 147 -13.35 8.31 -11.02
N ALA A 148 -13.69 7.47 -10.04
CA ALA A 148 -13.97 6.07 -10.25
C ALA A 148 -15.35 5.85 -10.90
N ALA A 149 -15.47 4.79 -11.70
CA ALA A 149 -16.70 4.43 -12.40
C ALA A 149 -17.08 2.96 -12.13
N TRP A 150 -16.79 2.47 -10.93
CA TRP A 150 -17.19 1.12 -10.54
C TRP A 150 -18.67 1.14 -10.13
N GLU A 151 -19.48 0.31 -10.78
CA GLU A 151 -20.92 0.21 -10.50
C GLU A 151 -21.24 -0.97 -9.56
N GLY A 152 -20.21 -1.72 -9.11
CA GLY A 152 -20.40 -2.98 -8.41
C GLY A 152 -21.01 -4.03 -9.32
N TYR A 153 -21.90 -4.85 -8.76
CA TYR A 153 -22.74 -5.80 -9.46
C TYR A 153 -24.03 -5.98 -8.65
N VAL A 154 -25.09 -5.27 -9.03
CA VAL A 154 -26.31 -5.12 -8.20
C VAL A 154 -27.26 -6.32 -8.26
N ASP A 155 -27.17 -7.14 -9.30
CA ASP A 155 -28.02 -8.32 -9.44
C ASP A 155 -27.62 -9.40 -8.42
N ILE A 156 -28.61 -10.06 -7.81
CA ILE A 156 -28.38 -11.16 -6.88
C ILE A 156 -28.04 -12.43 -7.65
N GLU A 157 -26.84 -12.96 -7.42
CA GLU A 157 -26.35 -14.17 -8.08
C GLU A 157 -26.11 -15.31 -7.08
N ASN A 158 -25.87 -16.50 -7.63
CA ASN A 158 -25.67 -17.73 -6.88
C ASN A 158 -24.26 -18.30 -7.06
N ALA A 159 -23.97 -19.37 -6.33
CA ALA A 159 -22.66 -20.02 -6.37
C ALA A 159 -22.24 -20.41 -7.81
N GLY A 160 -20.98 -20.16 -8.13
CA GLY A 160 -20.39 -20.40 -9.45
C GLY A 160 -20.51 -19.24 -10.44
N PHE A 161 -21.07 -18.10 -10.01
CA PHE A 161 -21.00 -16.84 -10.76
C PHE A 161 -19.67 -16.13 -10.52
N GLU A 162 -19.18 -15.40 -11.52
CA GLU A 162 -17.93 -14.64 -11.47
C GLU A 162 -18.13 -13.27 -12.13
N TYR A 163 -17.50 -12.24 -11.54
CA TYR A 163 -17.48 -10.87 -12.05
C TYR A 163 -16.08 -10.29 -11.88
N GLU A 164 -15.58 -9.55 -12.86
CA GLU A 164 -14.25 -8.94 -12.82
C GLU A 164 -14.34 -7.43 -13.02
N PHE A 165 -13.51 -6.69 -12.28
CA PHE A 165 -13.33 -5.26 -12.48
C PHE A 165 -11.88 -4.84 -12.25
N THR A 166 -11.37 -3.95 -13.11
CA THR A 166 -10.03 -3.38 -12.98
C THR A 166 -10.10 -2.04 -12.25
N PHE A 167 -9.40 -1.94 -11.12
CA PHE A 167 -9.38 -0.77 -10.26
C PHE A 167 -8.20 0.14 -10.62
N ASP A 168 -8.45 1.15 -11.45
CA ASP A 168 -7.42 2.10 -11.90
C ASP A 168 -7.29 3.35 -11.01
N THR A 169 -8.37 3.75 -10.33
CA THR A 169 -8.40 5.01 -9.56
C THR A 169 -8.00 4.76 -8.12
N GLU A 170 -7.01 5.50 -7.63
CA GLU A 170 -6.57 5.44 -6.22
C GLU A 170 -7.67 5.92 -5.28
N GLY A 171 -7.77 5.26 -4.12
CA GLY A 171 -8.69 5.62 -3.05
C GLY A 171 -9.34 4.39 -2.42
N THR A 172 -10.34 4.65 -1.59
CA THR A 172 -11.08 3.61 -0.86
C THR A 172 -12.43 3.38 -1.53
N TYR A 173 -12.79 2.11 -1.67
CA TYR A 173 -14.05 1.66 -2.24
C TYR A 173 -14.77 0.87 -1.15
N GLU A 174 -15.92 1.37 -0.72
CA GLU A 174 -16.79 0.75 0.27
C GLU A 174 -18.04 0.22 -0.43
N PHE A 175 -18.47 -0.99 -0.08
CA PHE A 175 -19.61 -1.66 -0.71
C PHE A 175 -20.26 -2.67 0.25
N HIS A 176 -21.46 -3.12 -0.06
CA HIS A 176 -22.19 -4.11 0.73
C HIS A 176 -22.99 -5.08 -0.13
N CYS A 177 -23.43 -6.17 0.51
CA CYS A 177 -24.40 -7.11 -0.04
C CYS A 177 -25.80 -6.75 0.47
N ASP A 178 -26.73 -6.39 -0.43
CA ASP A 178 -28.09 -5.94 -0.08
C ASP A 178 -28.83 -6.89 0.89
N PRO A 179 -28.92 -8.22 0.63
CA PRO A 179 -29.64 -9.13 1.52
C PRO A 179 -28.94 -9.36 2.87
N HIS A 180 -27.64 -9.05 2.98
CA HIS A 180 -26.80 -9.42 4.12
C HIS A 180 -26.14 -8.22 4.82
N GLN A 181 -26.47 -6.98 4.44
CA GLN A 181 -25.93 -5.78 5.08
C GLN A 181 -26.19 -5.76 6.59
N GLN A 182 -27.38 -6.16 7.03
CA GLN A 182 -27.71 -6.24 8.47
C GLN A 182 -26.94 -7.33 9.23
N LEU A 183 -26.31 -8.26 8.51
CA LEU A 183 -25.42 -9.29 9.06
C LEU A 183 -23.95 -8.87 9.04
N GLY A 184 -23.64 -7.68 8.50
CA GLY A 184 -22.28 -7.13 8.42
C GLY A 184 -21.53 -7.49 7.15
N MET A 185 -22.22 -7.91 6.08
CA MET A 185 -21.59 -8.16 4.78
C MET A 185 -21.30 -6.85 4.05
N GLU A 186 -20.33 -6.12 4.58
CA GLU A 186 -19.76 -4.87 4.07
C GLU A 186 -18.30 -5.18 3.67
N GLY A 187 -17.81 -4.59 2.60
CA GLY A 187 -16.50 -4.83 2.04
C GLY A 187 -15.74 -3.53 1.80
N THR A 188 -14.42 -3.59 1.91
CA THR A 188 -13.53 -2.46 1.62
C THR A 188 -12.37 -2.91 0.73
N ILE A 189 -12.16 -2.16 -0.35
CA ILE A 189 -10.96 -2.25 -1.20
C ILE A 189 -10.22 -0.91 -1.14
N THR A 190 -8.93 -0.92 -0.82
CA THR A 190 -8.09 0.28 -0.94
C THR A 190 -7.13 0.12 -2.11
N VAL A 191 -7.23 1.07 -3.04
CA VAL A 191 -6.35 1.17 -4.20
C VAL A 191 -5.31 2.24 -3.94
N GLY A 192 -4.03 1.87 -3.96
CA GLY A 192 -2.95 2.83 -3.78
C GLY A 192 -1.57 2.18 -3.83
N ALA A 193 -0.53 3.00 -3.65
CA ALA A 193 0.82 2.49 -3.49
C ALA A 193 0.86 1.53 -2.28
N MET A 194 1.17 0.26 -2.54
CA MET A 194 1.51 -0.68 -1.50
C MET A 194 2.87 -0.24 -0.93
N GLU A 195 2.89 0.20 0.33
CA GLU A 195 4.15 0.27 1.06
C GLU A 195 4.67 -1.16 1.16
N GLU A 196 5.62 -1.54 0.30
CA GLU A 196 6.37 -2.79 0.44
C GLU A 196 6.82 -2.87 1.90
N GLY A 197 6.29 -3.85 2.63
CA GLY A 197 6.47 -4.03 4.08
C GLY A 197 7.79 -3.50 4.60
N GLY A 198 7.76 -2.23 5.01
CA GLY A 198 8.91 -1.44 5.39
C GLY A 198 8.81 -1.07 6.85
N GLY A 199 9.15 -2.03 7.72
CA GLY A 199 9.46 -1.81 9.12
C GLY A 199 8.42 -2.39 10.08
N ASP A 200 8.76 -3.24 11.04
CA ASP A 200 9.87 -3.03 11.98
C ASP A 200 10.34 -1.56 12.01
N THR A 201 9.42 -0.68 12.41
CA THR A 201 9.79 0.61 13.00
C THR A 201 10.15 0.45 14.47
N GLY A 202 10.54 -0.77 14.89
CA GLY A 202 11.45 -0.90 16.01
C GLY A 202 12.75 -0.19 15.65
N PRO A 203 13.48 0.36 16.64
CA PRO A 203 14.81 0.89 16.39
C PRO A 203 15.63 -0.18 15.65
N VAL A 204 16.06 0.14 14.42
CA VAL A 204 16.89 -0.72 13.56
C VAL A 204 17.97 -1.38 14.42
N MET A 205 17.76 -2.65 14.76
CA MET A 205 18.74 -3.35 15.55
C MET A 205 19.85 -3.77 14.59
N PRO A 206 21.11 -3.31 14.78
CA PRO A 206 22.22 -3.84 14.01
C PRO A 206 22.22 -5.37 14.22
N GLY A 207 22.42 -6.13 13.13
CA GLY A 207 22.20 -7.58 13.03
C GLY A 207 22.92 -8.51 14.02
N GLY A 208 23.53 -7.98 15.09
CA GLY A 208 24.01 -8.71 16.26
C GLY A 208 23.07 -8.66 17.48
N ALA A 209 21.91 -7.99 17.42
CA ALA A 209 21.13 -7.77 18.63
C ALA A 209 20.36 -9.00 19.14
N LEU A 210 19.96 -9.90 18.25
CA LEU A 210 19.53 -11.26 18.61
C LEU A 210 20.67 -12.03 19.32
N ALA A 211 21.92 -11.84 18.88
CA ALA A 211 23.07 -12.44 19.54
C ALA A 211 23.34 -11.82 20.92
N LEU A 212 23.05 -10.53 21.14
CA LEU A 212 23.14 -9.90 22.46
C LEU A 212 22.06 -10.43 23.43
N GLY A 213 20.84 -10.67 22.96
CA GLY A 213 19.78 -11.30 23.75
C GLY A 213 20.09 -12.75 24.14
N VAL A 214 20.56 -13.56 23.18
CA VAL A 214 20.95 -14.95 23.43
C VAL A 214 22.18 -15.03 24.33
N ALA A 215 23.18 -14.17 24.12
CA ALA A 215 24.40 -14.16 24.94
C ALA A 215 24.13 -13.74 26.39
N THR A 216 23.24 -12.77 26.62
CA THR A 216 22.88 -12.35 27.99
C THR A 216 22.11 -13.44 28.73
N MET A 217 21.16 -14.12 28.07
CA MET A 217 20.48 -15.28 28.67
C MET A 217 21.46 -16.43 28.95
N ALA A 218 22.37 -16.74 28.02
CA ALA A 218 23.39 -17.77 28.21
C ALA A 218 24.36 -17.43 29.35
N ALA A 219 24.78 -16.17 29.49
CA ALA A 219 25.66 -15.71 30.56
C ALA A 219 24.97 -15.79 31.93
N LEU A 220 23.70 -15.39 32.02
CA LEU A 220 22.92 -15.52 33.25
C LEU A 220 22.75 -16.98 33.64
N LEU A 221 22.43 -17.86 32.69
CA LEU A 221 22.32 -19.30 32.93
C LEU A 221 23.66 -19.91 33.34
N ALA A 222 24.78 -19.49 32.75
CA ALA A 222 26.11 -19.96 33.12
C ALA A 222 26.50 -19.54 34.55
N VAL A 223 26.19 -18.31 34.95
CA VAL A 223 26.43 -17.83 36.32
C VAL A 223 25.53 -18.57 37.32
N THR A 224 24.25 -18.78 37.01
CA THR A 224 23.35 -19.56 37.85
C THR A 224 23.80 -21.02 37.97
N PHE A 225 24.24 -21.63 36.87
CA PHE A 225 24.78 -22.98 36.87
C PHE A 225 26.07 -23.10 37.68
N LEU A 226 27.00 -22.15 37.53
CA LEU A 226 28.24 -22.13 38.31
C LEU A 226 27.97 -21.95 39.81
N ALA A 227 27.06 -21.05 40.18
CA ALA A 227 26.64 -20.87 41.56
C ALA A 227 26.00 -22.14 42.12
N TYR A 228 25.11 -22.80 41.36
CA TYR A 228 24.54 -24.09 41.74
C TYR A 228 25.62 -25.15 41.91
N PHE A 229 26.59 -25.24 40.99
CA PHE A 229 27.68 -26.20 41.05
C PHE A 229 28.55 -25.99 42.29
N LEU A 230 28.92 -24.75 42.61
CA LEU A 230 29.69 -24.45 43.82
C LEU A 230 28.89 -24.71 45.10
N LEU A 231 27.59 -24.38 45.14
CA LEU A 231 26.74 -24.70 46.28
C LEU A 231 26.50 -26.21 46.44
N LYS A 232 26.40 -26.95 45.33
CA LYS A 232 26.08 -28.37 45.34
C LYS A 232 27.30 -29.28 45.51
N TYR A 233 28.44 -28.87 44.98
CA TYR A 233 29.66 -29.69 44.86
C TYR A 233 30.94 -29.00 45.35
N GLY A 234 30.91 -27.70 45.68
CA GLY A 234 32.08 -26.93 46.14
C GLY A 234 32.12 -26.65 47.65
N GLY A 235 31.17 -27.18 48.43
CA GLY A 235 31.11 -27.02 49.87
C GLY A 235 31.77 -28.18 50.62
N GLU A 236 33.09 -28.29 50.55
CA GLU A 236 33.87 -29.04 51.53
C GLU A 236 34.83 -28.08 52.20
N TYR A 237 34.35 -27.52 53.31
CA TYR A 237 35.19 -26.80 54.24
C TYR A 237 35.12 -27.53 55.56
N GLU A 238 36.29 -28.06 55.92
CA GLU A 238 36.71 -28.53 57.25
C GLU A 238 36.43 -30.01 57.54
N ASP A 239 37.31 -30.85 56.99
CA ASP A 239 37.91 -31.91 57.80
C ASP A 239 39.02 -31.27 58.65
N GLU A 240 38.75 -31.07 59.94
CA GLU A 240 39.79 -30.85 60.95
C GLU A 240 40.24 -32.21 61.54
N PRO A 241 41.50 -32.28 62.02
CA PRO A 241 42.44 -33.40 61.78
C PRO A 241 42.17 -34.72 62.53
#